data_AF-A0A3M1GKR1-F1
#
_entry.id   AF-A0A3M1GKR1-F1
#
_cell.length_a   1.000
_cell.length_b   1.000
_cell.length_c   1.000
_cell.angle_alpha   90.00
_cell.angle_beta   90.00
_cell.angle_gamma   90.00
#
_symmetry.space_group_name_H-M   'P 1'
#
loop_
_entity.id
_entity.type
_entity.pdbx_description
1 polymer ?
#
loop_
_entity_poly.entity_id
_entity_poly.type
_entity_poly.pdbx_seq_one_letter_code
_entity_poly.pdbx_strand_id
1 'polypeptide(L)' 'EELLELIALHAERTASARAREILDRWDELYIRFWRVAPRGAVASIEQRHEGAEPPRARAQAG' A
#
# COMPACT_ATOMS: atom_id res chain seq x y z
N GLU A 1 6.43 1.27 -2.08
CA GLU A 1 7.80 1.75 -2.29
C GLU A 1 7.86 3.27 -2.37
N GLU A 2 7.01 3.93 -3.18
CA GLU A 2 6.93 5.41 -3.31
C GLU A 2 7.01 6.22 -1.99
N LEU A 3 6.29 5.83 -0.94
CA LEU A 3 6.32 6.57 0.34
C LEU A 3 7.72 6.58 0.98
N LEU A 4 8.42 5.45 0.95
CA LEU A 4 9.75 5.32 1.55
C LEU A 4 10.77 6.16 0.78
N GLU A 5 10.70 6.14 -0.54
CA GLU A 5 11.57 6.93 -1.42
C GLU A 5 11.40 8.44 -1.18
N LEU A 6 10.16 8.90 -1.06
CA LEU A 6 9.88 10.32 -0.80
C LEU A 6 10.36 10.76 0.60
N ILE A 7 10.23 9.91 1.61
CA ILE A 7 10.74 10.19 2.96
C ILE A 7 12.29 10.22 2.96
N ALA A 8 12.93 9.29 2.23
CA ALA A 8 14.38 9.28 2.07
C ALA A 8 14.88 10.56 1.39
N LEU A 9 14.28 10.94 0.26
CA LEU A 9 14.59 12.19 -0.44
C LEU A 9 14.38 13.42 0.46
N HIS A 10 13.30 13.43 1.24
CA HIS A 10 13.05 14.51 2.20
C HIS A 10 14.15 14.60 3.27
N ALA A 11 14.60 13.46 3.83
CA ALA A 11 15.68 13.43 4.80
C ALA A 11 17.00 13.98 4.21
N GLU A 12 17.33 13.59 2.97
CA GLU A 12 18.52 14.07 2.27
C GLU A 12 18.49 15.58 2.03
N ARG A 13 17.34 16.14 1.65
CA ARG A 13 17.22 17.55 1.28
C ARG A 13 17.07 18.50 2.47
N THR A 14 16.63 18.00 3.62
CA THR A 14 16.25 18.85 4.76
C THR A 14 17.02 18.54 6.05
N ALA A 15 17.79 17.45 6.09
CA ALA A 15 18.38 16.93 7.31
C ALA A 15 17.34 16.71 8.45
N SER A 16 16.08 16.42 8.09
CA SER A 16 15.00 16.20 9.05
C SER A 16 15.29 15.01 9.96
N ALA A 17 15.50 15.28 11.25
CA ALA A 17 15.70 14.25 12.27
C ALA A 17 14.50 13.30 12.36
N ARG A 18 13.29 13.84 12.19
CA ARG A 18 12.06 13.03 12.19
C ARG A 18 12.00 12.07 11.01
N ALA A 19 12.42 12.52 9.82
CA ALA A 19 12.47 11.66 8.66
C ALA A 19 13.48 10.52 8.85
N ARG A 20 14.64 10.82 9.44
CA ARG A 20 15.65 9.80 9.77
C ARG A 20 15.09 8.74 10.73
N GLU A 21 14.42 9.17 11.81
CA GLU A 21 13.79 8.25 12.77
C GLU A 21 12.75 7.33 12.10
N ILE A 22 11.97 7.86 11.16
CA ILE A 22 10.98 7.07 10.41
C ILE A 22 11.66 6.01 9.54
N LEU A 23 12.77 6.35 8.89
CA LEU A 23 13.54 5.41 8.06
C LEU A 23 14.21 4.32 8.91
N ASP A 24 14.76 4.69 10.07
CA ASP A 24 15.45 3.76 10.96
C ASP A 24 14.49 2.74 11.60
N ARG A 25 13.23 3.12 11.81
CA ARG A 25 12.18 2.30 12.44
C ARG A 25 11.01 2.03 11.49
N TRP A 26 11.33 1.82 10.22
CA TRP A 26 10.34 1.76 9.16
C TRP A 26 9.23 0.74 9.43
N ASP A 27 9.58 -0.51 9.77
CA ASP A 27 8.60 -1.57 9.99
C ASP A 27 7.62 -1.28 11.14
N GLU A 28 8.06 -0.56 12.17
CA GLU A 28 7.24 -0.19 13.32
C GLU A 28 6.34 1.04 13.06
N LEU A 29 6.82 1.98 12.26
CA LEU A 29 6.17 3.26 12.04
C LEU A 29 5.33 3.28 10.77
N TYR A 30 5.65 2.43 9.80
CA TYR A 30 4.93 2.31 8.54
C TYR A 30 3.44 1.99 8.76
N ILE A 31 3.13 1.12 9.72
CA ILE A 31 1.75 0.72 10.06
C ILE A 31 0.87 1.90 10.53
N ARG A 32 1.47 3.06 10.84
CA ARG A 32 0.75 4.27 11.28
C ARG A 32 0.42 5.22 10.13
N PHE A 33 0.95 4.97 8.92
CA PHE A 33 0.61 5.76 7.73
C PHE A 33 -0.70 5.31 7.12
N TRP A 34 -1.50 6.28 6.69
CA TRP A 34 -2.76 6.04 5.99
C TRP A 34 -2.58 6.37 4.52
N ARG A 35 -2.83 5.39 3.64
CA ARG A 35 -2.98 5.68 2.21
C ARG A 35 -4.34 6.32 1.98
N VAL A 36 -4.34 7.61 1.70
CA VAL A 36 -5.56 8.34 1.35
C VAL A 36 -5.69 8.36 -0.17
N ALA A 37 -6.86 7.96 -0.66
CA ALA A 37 -7.23 8.07 -2.07
C ALA A 37 -8.51 8.92 -2.21
N PRO A 38 -8.64 9.75 -3.26
CA PRO A 38 -9.89 10.46 -3.53
C PRO A 38 -11.07 9.50 -3.68
N ARG A 39 -12.27 9.90 -3.26
CA ARG A 39 -13.48 9.06 -3.35
C ARG A 39 -13.75 8.53 -4.77
N GLY A 40 -13.46 9.33 -5.79
CA GLY A 40 -13.59 8.92 -7.19
C GLY A 40 -12.56 7.87 -7.66
N ALA A 41 -11.47 7.67 -6.91
CA ALA A 41 -10.44 6.68 -7.21
C ALA A 41 -10.68 5.32 -6.51
N VAL A 42 -11.58 5.26 -5.54
CA VAL A 42 -11.92 4.02 -4.80
C VAL A 42 -12.57 2.98 -5.74
N ALA A 43 -13.31 3.43 -6.76
CA ALA A 43 -13.88 2.56 -7.80
C ALA A 43 -12.83 1.78 -8.61
N SER A 44 -11.56 2.23 -8.64
CA SER A 44 -10.46 1.53 -9.31
C SER A 44 -9.72 0.55 -8.40
N ILE A 45 -9.88 0.65 -7.08
CA ILE A 45 -9.23 -0.22 -6.10
C ILE A 45 -10.03 -1.52 -5.90
N GLU A 46 -11.37 -1.46 -5.95
CA GLU A 46 -12.22 -2.66 -5.83
C GLU A 46 -12.11 -3.59 -7.06
N GLN A 47 -11.90 -3.04 -8.26
CA GLN A 47 -11.72 -3.83 -9.49
C GLN A 47 -10.47 -4.73 -9.49
N ARG A 48 -9.46 -4.46 -8.66
CA ARG A 48 -8.23 -5.27 -8.61
C ARG A 48 -8.36 -6.51 -7.72
N HIS A 49 -9.43 -6.62 -6.91
CA HIS A 49 -9.65 -7.71 -5.97
C HIS A 49 -10.92 -8.55 -6.23
N GLU A 50 -11.73 -8.23 -7.25
CA GLU A 50 -12.80 -9.10 -7.75
C GLU A 50 -12.35 -9.85 -9.00
N GLY A 51 -11.89 -11.09 -8.80
CA GLY A 51 -11.46 -11.96 -9.91
C GLY A 51 -10.84 -13.30 -9.50
N ALA A 52 -10.77 -13.64 -8.21
CA ALA A 52 -10.58 -15.01 -7.79
C ALA A 52 -11.93 -15.74 -7.87
N GLU A 53 -12.33 -16.15 -9.08
CA GLU A 53 -13.41 -17.12 -9.22
C GLU A 53 -13.02 -18.40 -8.45
N PRO A 54 -13.84 -18.92 -7.52
CA PRO A 54 -13.62 -20.25 -6.99
C PRO A 54 -13.75 -21.28 -8.13
N PRO A 55 -12.95 -22.36 -8.12
CA PRO A 55 -12.97 -23.34 -9.20
C PRO A 55 -14.38 -23.91 -9.37
N ARG A 56 -14.94 -23.79 -10.58
CA ARG A 56 -16.23 -24.41 -10.89
C ARG A 56 -16.13 -25.91 -10.65
N ALA A 57 -16.96 -26.40 -9.73
CA ALA A 57 -17.14 -27.82 -9.51
C ALA A 57 -17.61 -28.46 -10.83
N ARG A 58 -16.80 -29.39 -11.36
CA ARG A 58 -17.23 -30.34 -12.39
C ARG A 58 -18.32 -31.22 -11.77
N ALA A 59 -19.58 -30.95 -12.10
CA ALA A 59 -20.63 -31.95 -11.93
C ALA A 59 -20.49 -32.97 -13.07
N GLN A 60 -19.93 -34.12 -12.72
CA GLN A 60 -19.99 -35.33 -13.52
C GLN A 60 -21.37 -35.98 -13.36
N ALA A 61 -21.84 -36.53 -14.48
CA ALA A 61 -22.63 -37.75 -14.62
C ALA A 61 -24.03 -37.83 -13.96
N GLY A 62 -25.01 -38.08 -14.84
CA GLY A 62 -26.34 -38.62 -14.56
C GLY A 62 -27.01 -38.95 -15.88
#